data_AF-A0A8J3LPI9-F1
#
_entry.id   AF-A0A8J3LPI9-F1
#
_cell.length_a   1.000
_cell.length_b   1.000
_cell.length_c   1.000
_cell.angle_alpha   90.00
_cell.angle_beta   90.00
_cell.angle_gamma   90.00
#
_symmetry.space_group_name_H-M   'P 1'
#
loop_
_entity.id
_entity.type
_entity.pdbx_description
1 polymer ?
#
loop_
_entity_poly.entity_id
_entity_poly.type
_entity_poly.pdbx_seq_one_letter_code
_entity_poly.pdbx_strand_id
1 'polypeptide(L)'
;MHPSGQVDLPEELDAAAVAAVKAAWSGRRGWYKPDSAATYVPGETLSDIAGYAGASIKRDGDRITFGHDDEGDPKWSEQATAFYVAIAPFVLTGAVHIEGEDGGRWSYTYADGQLTQQGCNGWDGTGEPFGEPDPNA
;
A
#
# COMPACT_ATOMS: atom_id res chain seq x y z
N MET A 1 2.51 5.87 16.00
CA MET A 1 2.95 6.21 14.62
C MET A 1 4.34 6.85 14.50
N HIS A 2 5.35 6.03 14.17
CA HIS A 2 6.58 6.51 13.53
C HIS A 2 6.35 6.60 12.02
N PRO A 3 6.77 7.68 11.34
CA PRO A 3 6.64 7.77 9.88
C PRO A 3 7.52 6.72 9.21
N SER A 4 6.91 5.95 8.31
CA SER A 4 7.54 4.91 7.50
C SER A 4 8.03 5.46 6.16
N GLY A 5 7.52 6.61 5.71
CA GLY A 5 8.03 7.29 4.53
C GLY A 5 7.13 8.44 4.04
N GLN A 6 7.52 9.05 2.93
CA GLN A 6 6.79 10.15 2.31
C GLN A 6 6.81 10.02 0.79
N VAL A 7 5.70 10.40 0.17
CA VAL A 7 5.58 10.49 -1.29
C VAL A 7 4.86 11.77 -1.68
N ASP A 8 5.21 12.27 -2.87
CA ASP A 8 4.52 13.36 -3.53
C ASP A 8 3.53 12.78 -4.54
N LEU A 9 2.24 12.89 -4.23
CA LEU A 9 1.11 12.45 -5.04
C LEU A 9 0.13 13.65 -5.13
N PRO A 10 -0.04 14.26 -6.31
CA PRO A 10 -0.95 15.39 -6.50
C PRO A 10 -2.34 15.13 -5.92
N GLU A 11 -2.89 16.05 -5.13
CA GLU A 11 -4.18 15.86 -4.44
C GLU A 11 -5.31 15.51 -5.42
N GLU A 12 -5.29 16.10 -6.62
CA GLU A 12 -6.27 15.84 -7.68
C GLU A 12 -6.27 14.40 -8.21
N LEU A 13 -5.17 13.66 -8.01
CA LEU A 13 -5.02 12.26 -8.44
C LEU A 13 -5.45 11.26 -7.37
N ASP A 14 -5.80 11.70 -6.15
CA ASP A 14 -6.10 10.79 -5.04
C ASP A 14 -7.25 9.83 -5.35
N ALA A 15 -8.35 10.35 -5.90
CA ALA A 15 -9.50 9.52 -6.28
C ALA A 15 -9.16 8.48 -7.36
N ALA A 16 -8.30 8.85 -8.32
CA ALA A 16 -7.84 7.93 -9.36
C ALA A 16 -6.93 6.84 -8.77
N ALA A 17 -6.04 7.21 -7.83
CA ALA A 17 -5.21 6.27 -7.11
C ALA A 17 -6.05 5.30 -6.26
N VAL A 18 -7.08 5.77 -5.56
CA VAL A 18 -8.04 4.94 -4.82
C VAL A 18 -8.73 3.93 -5.73
N ALA A 19 -9.19 4.36 -6.91
CA ALA A 19 -9.82 3.46 -7.88
C ALA A 19 -8.84 2.38 -8.36
N ALA A 20 -7.59 2.75 -8.66
CA ALA A 20 -6.54 1.80 -9.06
C ALA A 20 -6.23 0.79 -7.95
N VAL A 21 -6.13 1.25 -6.70
CA VAL A 21 -5.89 0.39 -5.52
C VAL A 21 -7.05 -0.59 -5.32
N LYS A 22 -8.30 -0.13 -5.35
CA LYS A 22 -9.48 -0.99 -5.21
C LYS A 22 -9.55 -2.04 -6.32
N ALA A 23 -9.22 -1.65 -7.56
CA ALA A 23 -9.13 -2.58 -8.68
C ALA A 23 -8.02 -3.61 -8.46
N ALA A 24 -6.85 -3.19 -7.98
CA ALA A 24 -5.72 -4.07 -7.69
C ALA A 24 -6.02 -5.06 -6.54
N TRP A 25 -6.80 -4.66 -5.54
CA TRP A 25 -7.23 -5.54 -4.44
C TRP A 25 -8.31 -6.55 -4.83
N SER A 26 -9.05 -6.30 -5.91
CA SER A 26 -10.08 -7.22 -6.38
C SER A 26 -9.47 -8.60 -6.67
N GLY A 27 -10.01 -9.65 -6.06
CA GLY A 27 -9.51 -11.01 -6.21
C GLY A 27 -8.27 -11.37 -5.38
N ARG A 28 -7.76 -10.48 -4.53
CA ARG A 28 -6.61 -10.75 -3.65
C ARG A 28 -7.02 -11.06 -2.23
N ARG A 29 -6.23 -11.88 -1.54
CA ARG A 29 -6.47 -12.22 -0.12
C ARG A 29 -6.10 -11.04 0.78
N GLY A 30 -7.03 -10.67 1.66
CA GLY A 30 -6.79 -9.68 2.70
C GLY A 30 -8.05 -9.18 3.38
N TRP A 31 -7.94 -8.01 4.02
CA TRP A 31 -8.99 -7.38 4.82
C TRP A 31 -10.00 -6.62 3.97
N TYR A 32 -9.60 -6.13 2.79
CA TYR A 32 -10.51 -5.53 1.84
C TYR A 32 -11.34 -6.63 1.16
N LYS A 33 -12.64 -6.67 1.46
CA LYS A 33 -13.60 -7.62 0.87
C LYS A 33 -14.81 -6.84 0.34
N PRO A 34 -14.80 -6.44 -0.95
CA PRO A 34 -15.84 -5.58 -1.51
C PRO A 34 -17.23 -6.26 -1.52
N ASP A 35 -17.27 -7.58 -1.59
CA ASP A 35 -18.52 -8.36 -1.55
C ASP A 35 -19.02 -8.65 -0.11
N SER A 36 -18.27 -8.25 0.91
CA SER A 36 -18.64 -8.46 2.31
C SER A 36 -19.18 -7.16 2.92
N ALA A 37 -20.50 -7.06 3.02
CA ALA A 37 -21.21 -5.93 3.64
C ALA A 37 -20.79 -5.65 5.09
N ALA A 38 -20.13 -6.58 5.78
CA ALA A 38 -19.65 -6.43 7.14
C ALA A 38 -18.28 -5.72 7.27
N THR A 39 -17.53 -5.57 6.17
CA THR A 39 -16.14 -5.04 6.18
C THR A 39 -15.89 -3.95 5.16
N TYR A 40 -16.87 -3.67 4.29
CA TYR A 40 -16.78 -2.61 3.30
C TYR A 40 -17.01 -1.24 3.94
N VAL A 41 -15.94 -0.48 4.14
CA VAL A 41 -16.02 0.96 4.37
C VAL A 41 -15.78 1.63 3.02
N PRO A 42 -16.73 2.46 2.50
CA PRO A 42 -16.50 3.23 1.29
C PRO A 42 -15.47 4.32 1.59
N GLY A 43 -14.18 3.98 1.56
CA GLY A 43 -13.11 4.96 1.61
C GLY A 43 -13.00 5.66 0.26
N GLU A 44 -13.03 6.99 0.26
CA GLU A 44 -12.95 7.80 -0.97
C GLU A 44 -11.54 8.36 -1.18
N THR A 45 -10.71 8.34 -0.14
CA THR A 45 -9.32 8.80 -0.18
C THR A 45 -8.33 7.68 0.13
N LEU A 46 -7.06 7.86 -0.26
CA LEU A 46 -6.00 6.92 0.13
C LEU A 46 -5.90 6.78 1.66
N SER A 47 -6.17 7.87 2.40
CA SER A 47 -6.18 7.87 3.87
C SER A 47 -7.24 6.96 4.46
N ASP A 48 -8.44 6.94 3.85
CA ASP A 48 -9.56 6.13 4.34
C ASP A 48 -9.32 4.63 4.15
N ILE A 49 -8.57 4.26 3.11
CA ILE A 49 -8.35 2.86 2.75
C ILE A 49 -6.99 2.32 3.20
N ALA A 50 -6.08 3.18 3.69
CA ALA A 50 -4.73 2.79 4.08
C ALA A 50 -4.68 1.64 5.10
N GLY A 51 -5.64 1.59 6.02
CA GLY A 51 -5.73 0.53 7.04
C GLY A 51 -5.87 -0.87 6.45
N TYR A 52 -6.49 -1.03 5.27
CA TYR A 52 -6.57 -2.33 4.59
C TYR A 52 -5.19 -2.82 4.10
N ALA A 53 -4.23 -1.92 3.92
CA ALA A 53 -2.83 -2.24 3.61
C ALA A 53 -1.95 -2.34 4.86
N GLY A 54 -2.50 -2.22 6.08
CA GLY A 54 -1.72 -2.13 7.31
C GLY A 54 -0.90 -0.85 7.42
N ALA A 55 -1.33 0.20 6.72
CA ALA A 55 -0.67 1.50 6.70
C ALA A 55 -1.54 2.55 7.36
N SER A 56 -0.92 3.58 7.90
CA SER A 56 -1.58 4.85 8.20
C SER A 56 -1.08 5.92 7.24
N ILE A 57 -1.98 6.80 6.82
CA ILE A 57 -1.67 7.90 5.90
C ILE A 57 -2.10 9.22 6.54
N LYS A 58 -1.22 10.21 6.45
CA LYS A 58 -1.54 11.62 6.68
C LYS A 58 -1.26 12.39 5.41
N ARG A 59 -2.26 13.10 4.92
CA ARG A 59 -2.13 13.98 3.75
C ARG A 59 -1.95 15.44 4.15
N ASP A 60 -1.07 16.12 3.42
CA ASP A 60 -0.83 17.57 3.47
C ASP A 60 -0.68 18.07 2.01
N GLY A 61 -1.81 18.43 1.39
CA GLY A 61 -1.86 18.77 -0.04
C GLY A 61 -1.37 17.64 -0.94
N ASP A 62 -0.34 17.93 -1.75
CA ASP A 62 0.29 16.96 -2.64
C ASP A 62 1.23 15.98 -1.93
N ARG A 63 1.46 16.15 -0.62
CA ARG A 63 2.35 15.27 0.12
C ARG A 63 1.57 14.28 1.00
N ILE A 64 1.94 13.02 0.88
CA ILE A 64 1.46 11.93 1.72
C ILE A 64 2.60 11.47 2.64
N THR A 65 2.32 11.39 3.94
CA THR A 65 3.19 10.75 4.92
C THR A 65 2.60 9.42 5.33
N PHE A 66 3.37 8.36 5.15
CA PHE A 66 3.04 7.01 5.59
C PHE A 66 3.53 6.78 7.02
N GLY A 67 2.77 6.00 7.77
CA GLY A 67 3.18 5.41 9.03
C GLY A 67 2.69 3.98 9.14
N HIS A 68 3.07 3.32 10.23
CA HIS A 68 2.49 2.04 10.62
C HIS A 68 1.09 2.26 11.16
N ASP A 69 0.16 1.37 10.85
CA ASP A 69 -1.11 1.31 11.57
C ASP A 69 -0.85 0.74 12.98
N ASP A 70 -1.36 1.40 14.02
CA ASP A 70 -1.07 1.04 15.42
C ASP A 70 -1.95 -0.16 15.89
N GLU A 71 -3.04 -0.49 15.16
CA GLU A 71 -3.93 -1.64 15.42
C GLU A 71 -3.77 -2.78 14.40
N GLY A 72 -3.40 -2.45 13.16
CA GLY A 72 -3.06 -3.40 12.12
C GLY A 72 -1.66 -3.94 12.33
N ASP A 73 -1.52 -5.20 12.70
CA ASP A 73 -0.32 -5.95 12.35
C ASP A 73 -0.24 -5.87 10.82
N PRO A 74 0.78 -5.20 10.23
CA PRO A 74 0.83 -4.88 8.81
C PRO A 74 1.04 -6.11 7.94
N LYS A 75 0.64 -7.31 8.42
CA LYS A 75 0.46 -8.61 7.75
C LYS A 75 0.25 -8.43 6.26
N TRP A 76 1.36 -8.20 5.58
CA TRP A 76 2.02 -9.17 4.73
C TRP A 76 1.04 -9.79 3.74
N SER A 77 0.11 -8.98 3.23
CA SER A 77 -0.97 -9.42 2.37
C SER A 77 -0.68 -9.00 0.96
N GLU A 78 -1.18 -9.78 0.02
CA GLU A 78 -1.19 -9.41 -1.40
C GLU A 78 -1.83 -8.05 -1.61
N GLN A 79 -2.77 -7.66 -0.75
CA GLN A 79 -3.39 -6.34 -0.74
C GLN A 79 -2.41 -5.25 -0.30
N ALA A 80 -1.64 -5.43 0.76
CA ALA A 80 -0.63 -4.45 1.16
C ALA A 80 0.37 -4.17 0.03
N THR A 81 0.90 -5.21 -0.61
CA THR A 81 1.79 -5.02 -1.76
C THR A 81 1.08 -4.36 -2.95
N ALA A 82 -0.12 -4.84 -3.29
CA ALA A 82 -0.90 -4.28 -4.40
C ALA A 82 -1.22 -2.80 -4.19
N PHE A 83 -1.40 -2.36 -2.95
CA PHE A 83 -1.57 -0.94 -2.61
C PHE A 83 -0.37 -0.11 -3.07
N TYR A 84 0.84 -0.47 -2.63
CA TYR A 84 2.06 0.29 -2.94
C TYR A 84 2.42 0.25 -4.42
N VAL A 85 2.13 -0.87 -5.10
CA VAL A 85 2.32 -0.99 -6.55
C VAL A 85 1.30 -0.15 -7.32
N ALA A 86 0.02 -0.19 -6.93
CA ALA A 86 -1.06 0.47 -7.67
C ALA A 86 -1.00 1.99 -7.62
N ILE A 87 -0.44 2.58 -6.54
CA ILE A 87 -0.27 4.03 -6.46
C ILE A 87 0.89 4.55 -7.32
N ALA A 88 1.82 3.68 -7.74
CA ALA A 88 3.05 4.09 -8.41
C ALA A 88 2.84 5.05 -9.60
N PRO A 89 1.89 4.82 -10.53
CA PRO A 89 1.68 5.72 -11.67
C PRO A 89 1.27 7.15 -11.31
N PHE A 90 0.80 7.38 -10.08
CA PHE A 90 0.32 8.67 -9.59
C PHE A 90 1.35 9.39 -8.72
N VAL A 91 2.42 8.69 -8.30
CA VAL A 91 3.46 9.25 -7.45
C VAL A 91 4.55 9.88 -8.32
N LEU A 92 4.86 11.15 -8.05
CA LEU A 92 5.95 11.88 -8.71
C LEU A 92 7.30 11.44 -8.15
N THR A 93 7.43 11.42 -6.84
CA THR A 93 8.66 10.98 -6.16
C THR A 93 8.38 10.57 -4.72
N GLY A 94 9.29 9.83 -4.12
CA GLY A 94 9.30 9.56 -2.70
C GLY A 94 9.69 8.13 -2.38
N ALA A 95 9.62 7.79 -1.09
CA ALA A 95 9.90 6.45 -0.64
C ALA A 95 9.08 6.07 0.58
N VAL A 96 8.74 4.80 0.68
CA VAL A 96 8.11 4.17 1.84
C VAL A 96 8.97 3.00 2.29
N HIS A 97 9.32 2.97 3.57
CA HIS A 97 10.14 1.93 4.19
C HIS A 97 9.32 1.23 5.26
N ILE A 98 9.24 -0.09 5.19
CA ILE A 98 8.42 -0.85 6.12
C ILE A 98 9.30 -1.92 6.76
N GLU A 99 9.19 -2.02 8.08
CA GLU A 99 9.82 -3.03 8.89
C GLU A 99 8.71 -3.91 9.49
N GLY A 100 8.81 -5.22 9.25
CA GLY A 100 7.95 -6.21 9.87
C GLY A 100 8.39 -6.54 11.29
N GLU A 101 7.52 -7.19 12.05
CA GLU A 101 7.80 -7.60 13.44
C GLU A 101 8.99 -8.58 13.55
N ASP A 102 9.28 -9.32 12.49
CA ASP A 102 10.42 -10.24 12.38
C ASP A 102 11.75 -9.53 12.05
N GLY A 103 11.74 -8.20 11.91
CA GLY A 103 12.87 -7.38 11.50
C GLY A 103 13.14 -7.41 10.00
N GLY A 104 12.28 -8.07 9.21
CA GLY A 104 12.32 -8.00 7.75
C GLY A 104 12.01 -6.58 7.27
N ARG A 105 12.84 -6.05 6.38
CA ARG A 105 12.69 -4.69 5.83
C ARG A 105 12.44 -4.73 4.34
N TRP A 106 11.48 -3.92 3.90
CA TRP A 106 11.25 -3.67 2.49
C TRP A 106 10.99 -2.20 2.23
N SER A 107 11.19 -1.77 0.99
CA SER A 107 11.12 -0.38 0.59
C SER A 107 10.55 -0.23 -0.80
N TYR A 108 9.71 0.78 -0.97
CA TYR A 108 9.15 1.21 -2.25
C TYR A 108 9.69 2.59 -2.56
N THR A 109 10.46 2.72 -3.64
CA THR A 109 10.98 4.01 -4.10
C THR A 109 10.28 4.38 -5.39
N TYR A 110 9.70 5.57 -5.42
CA TYR A 110 8.92 6.08 -6.54
C TYR A 110 9.69 7.18 -7.26
N ALA A 111 9.68 7.13 -8.58
CA ALA A 111 10.22 8.18 -9.44
C ALA A 111 9.44 8.20 -10.75
N ASP A 112 8.82 9.33 -11.06
CA ASP A 112 8.13 9.59 -12.34
C ASP A 112 7.15 8.48 -12.75
N GLY A 113 6.28 8.05 -11.83
CA GLY A 113 5.31 7.00 -12.09
C GLY A 113 5.87 5.57 -12.05
N GLN A 114 7.18 5.41 -11.86
CA GLN A 114 7.84 4.11 -11.74
C GLN A 114 8.09 3.75 -10.28
N LEU A 115 8.09 2.45 -10.01
CA LEU A 115 8.37 1.89 -8.70
C LEU A 115 9.61 1.00 -8.77
N THR A 116 10.53 1.21 -7.84
CA THR A 116 11.58 0.24 -7.49
C THR A 116 11.27 -0.32 -6.12
N GLN A 117 11.19 -1.65 -6.02
CA GLN A 117 11.02 -2.33 -4.76
C GLN A 117 12.36 -2.93 -4.32
N GLN A 118 12.67 -2.87 -3.02
CA GLN A 118 13.89 -3.46 -2.47
C GLN A 118 13.62 -4.09 -1.12
N GLY A 119 14.39 -5.13 -0.80
CA GLY A 119 14.35 -5.82 0.48
C GLY A 119 13.67 -7.18 0.42
N CYS A 120 13.53 -7.79 1.59
CA CYS A 120 12.99 -9.14 1.71
C CYS A 120 11.65 -9.07 2.41
N ASN A 121 10.68 -9.75 1.81
CA ASN A 121 9.47 -10.00 2.51
C ASN A 121 9.69 -11.20 3.51
N GLY A 122 9.92 -10.90 4.78
CA GLY A 122 9.87 -11.82 5.92
C GLY A 122 8.72 -12.86 6.03
N TRP A 123 7.59 -12.72 5.32
CA TRP A 123 6.48 -13.69 5.38
C TRP A 123 6.72 -15.01 4.64
N ASP A 124 7.28 -14.98 3.44
CA ASP A 124 7.59 -16.19 2.65
C ASP A 124 9.03 -16.21 2.09
N GLY A 125 9.83 -15.19 2.41
CA GLY A 125 11.21 -15.06 1.95
C GLY A 125 11.31 -14.86 0.44
N THR A 126 10.21 -14.53 -0.25
CA THR A 126 10.22 -14.28 -1.68
C THR A 126 10.96 -12.97 -1.99
N GLY A 127 11.59 -12.95 -3.17
CA GLY A 127 12.17 -11.77 -3.77
C GLY A 127 11.27 -11.22 -4.87
N GLU A 128 11.65 -10.09 -5.44
CA GLU A 128 10.93 -9.42 -6.52
C GLU A 128 10.55 -10.34 -7.71
N PRO A 129 9.44 -10.08 -8.41
CA PRO A 129 8.48 -8.99 -8.19
C PRO A 129 7.36 -9.37 -7.21
N PHE A 130 7.08 -8.48 -6.27
CA PHE A 130 6.01 -8.69 -5.31
C PHE A 130 4.68 -8.15 -5.87
N GLY A 131 3.61 -8.94 -5.75
CA GLY A 131 2.27 -8.48 -6.07
C GLY A 131 1.77 -8.83 -7.48
N GLU A 132 2.40 -9.74 -8.21
CA GLU A 132 1.65 -10.49 -9.22
C GLU A 132 0.56 -11.31 -8.50
N PRO A 133 -0.68 -11.36 -9.04
CA PRO A 133 -1.69 -12.25 -8.49
C PRO A 133 -1.16 -13.69 -8.57
N ASP A 134 -1.23 -14.45 -7.47
CA ASP A 134 -0.93 -15.88 -7.54
C ASP A 134 -1.91 -16.50 -8.55
N PRO A 135 -1.41 -17.12 -9.63
CA PRO A 135 -2.28 -17.73 -10.65
C PRO A 135 -3.14 -18.88 -10.09
N ASN A 136 -2.95 -19.29 -8.84
CA ASN A 136 -3.67 -20.37 -8.16
C ASN A 136 -4.49 -19.91 -6.92
N ALA A 137 -4.66 -18.61 -6.68
CA ALA A 137 -5.38 -18.08 -5.51
C ALA A 137 -6.90 -18.29 -5.53
#